data_AF-A0A554MGB8-F1
#
_entry.id   AF-A0A554MGB8-F1
#
_cell.length_a   1.000
_cell.length_b   1.000
_cell.length_c   1.000
_cell.angle_alpha   90.00
_cell.angle_beta   90.00
_cell.angle_gamma   90.00
#
_symmetry.space_group_name_H-M   'P 1'
#
loop_
_entity.id
_entity.type
_entity.pdbx_description
1 polymer ?
#
loop_
_entity_poly.entity_id
_entity_poly.type
_entity_poly.pdbx_seq_one_letter_code
_entity_poly.pdbx_strand_id
1 'polypeptide(L)'
;MKSYRQLRTKLLRDKRVRGAYENLAPEFAFVRMIIQKRVEKGLTQKELASKIGTKQSAISRFESGTYNPTLSFLEKIANAFGARVIVSLK
;
A
#
# COMPACT_ATOMS: atom_id res chain seq x y z
N MET A 1 1.69 28.88 -1.18
CA MET A 1 2.05 27.45 -1.27
C MET A 1 1.02 26.76 -2.16
N LYS A 2 1.39 25.95 -3.16
CA LYS A 2 0.40 25.20 -3.96
C LYS A 2 -0.12 24.01 -3.15
N SER A 3 -1.41 23.74 -3.21
CA SER A 3 -1.96 22.53 -2.56
C SER A 3 -1.47 21.26 -3.26
N TYR A 4 -1.37 20.15 -2.52
CA TYR A 4 -0.98 18.86 -3.11
C TYR A 4 -1.81 18.51 -4.35
N ARG A 5 -3.13 18.77 -4.30
CA ARG A 5 -4.05 18.55 -5.43
C ARG A 5 -3.62 19.37 -6.67
N GLN A 6 -3.33 20.66 -6.48
CA GLN A 6 -2.90 21.54 -7.57
C GLN A 6 -1.54 21.12 -8.16
N LEU A 7 -0.59 20.70 -7.31
CA LEU A 7 0.71 20.23 -7.73
C LEU A 7 0.60 18.92 -8.53
N ARG A 8 -0.17 17.94 -8.02
CA ARG A 8 -0.42 16.66 -8.67
C ARG A 8 -1.02 16.84 -10.06
N THR A 9 -2.08 17.65 -10.18
CA THR A 9 -2.73 17.93 -11.47
C THR A 9 -1.75 18.56 -12.46
N LYS A 10 -0.85 19.44 -12.02
CA LYS A 10 0.15 20.05 -12.91
C LYS A 10 1.20 19.04 -13.37
N LEU A 11 1.71 18.21 -12.46
CA LEU A 11 2.76 17.23 -12.75
C LEU A 11 2.28 16.10 -13.67
N LEU A 12 1.04 15.63 -13.49
CA LEU A 12 0.44 14.59 -14.34
C LEU A 12 0.10 15.06 -15.77
N ARG A 13 0.35 16.34 -16.11
CA ARG A 13 0.26 16.83 -17.50
C ARG A 13 1.47 16.42 -18.34
N ASP A 14 2.64 16.22 -17.74
CA ASP A 14 3.81 15.68 -18.45
C ASP A 14 3.60 14.18 -18.70
N LYS A 15 3.67 13.75 -19.96
CA LYS A 15 3.47 12.35 -20.37
C LYS A 15 4.46 11.40 -19.70
N ARG A 16 5.71 11.83 -19.48
CA ARG A 16 6.75 11.02 -18.82
C ARG A 16 6.41 10.79 -17.35
N VAL A 17 5.97 11.86 -16.68
CA VAL A 17 5.54 11.81 -15.28
C VAL A 17 4.29 10.96 -15.13
N ARG A 18 3.32 11.11 -16.06
CA ARG A 18 2.11 10.28 -16.08
C ARG A 18 2.43 8.80 -16.25
N GLY A 19 3.25 8.45 -17.24
CA GLY A 19 3.63 7.05 -17.49
C GLY A 19 4.34 6.42 -16.28
N ALA A 20 5.30 7.14 -15.68
CA ALA A 20 5.95 6.66 -14.45
C ALA A 20 4.97 6.52 -13.27
N TYR A 21 4.01 7.44 -13.14
CA TYR A 21 2.98 7.38 -12.10
C TYR A 21 2.00 6.22 -12.29
N GLU A 22 1.61 5.94 -13.54
CA GLU A 22 0.73 4.82 -13.90
C GLU A 22 1.44 3.48 -13.69
N ASN A 23 2.73 3.38 -13.99
CA ASN A 23 3.52 2.17 -13.74
C ASN A 23 3.61 1.81 -12.24
N LEU A 24 3.58 2.81 -11.35
CA LEU A 24 3.54 2.62 -9.89
C LEU A 24 2.12 2.37 -9.35
N ALA A 25 1.09 2.49 -10.20
CA ALA A 25 -0.30 2.36 -9.77
C ALA A 25 -0.63 0.99 -9.16
N PRO A 26 -0.12 -0.15 -9.66
CA PRO A 26 -0.38 -1.46 -9.07
C PRO A 26 0.08 -1.56 -7.61
N GLU A 27 1.33 -1.14 -7.30
CA GLU A 27 1.83 -1.19 -5.92
C GLU A 27 1.01 -0.28 -5.00
N PHE A 28 0.71 0.95 -5.45
CA PHE A 28 -0.09 1.87 -4.65
C PHE A 28 -1.54 1.39 -4.45
N ALA A 29 -2.13 0.72 -5.44
CA ALA A 29 -3.46 0.15 -5.31
C ALA A 29 -3.48 -0.93 -4.23
N PHE A 30 -2.49 -1.82 -4.24
CA PHE A 30 -2.35 -2.87 -3.25
C PHE A 30 -2.16 -2.31 -1.83
N VAL A 31 -1.23 -1.36 -1.66
CA VAL A 31 -0.97 -0.74 -0.35
C VAL A 31 -2.22 -0.02 0.18
N ARG A 32 -2.93 0.73 -0.67
CA ARG A 32 -4.18 1.41 -0.28
C ARG A 32 -5.25 0.44 0.20
N MET A 33 -5.42 -0.69 -0.49
CA MET A 33 -6.38 -1.72 -0.09
C MET A 33 -6.07 -2.28 1.31
N ILE A 34 -4.80 -2.54 1.61
CA ILE A 34 -4.39 -3.04 2.93
C ILE A 34 -4.59 -1.98 4.03
N ILE A 35 -4.23 -0.72 3.76
CA ILE A 35 -4.46 0.39 4.69
C ILE A 35 -5.95 0.52 5.01
N GLN A 36 -6.79 0.46 3.97
CA GLN A 36 -8.24 0.56 4.13
C GLN A 36 -8.77 -0.58 5.01
N LYS A 37 -8.42 -1.84 4.72
CA LYS A 37 -8.81 -2.98 5.58
C LYS A 37 -8.33 -2.85 7.02
N ARG A 38 -7.10 -2.35 7.23
CA ARG A 38 -6.57 -2.13 8.57
C ARG A 38 -7.43 -1.12 9.34
N VAL A 39 -7.79 -0.01 8.70
CA VAL A 39 -8.64 1.03 9.29
C VAL A 39 -10.06 0.53 9.53
N GLU A 40 -10.66 -0.21 8.60
CA GLU A 40 -11.99 -0.83 8.77
C GLU A 40 -12.04 -1.80 9.96
N LYS A 41 -10.93 -2.47 10.26
CA LYS A 41 -10.77 -3.35 11.43
C LYS A 41 -10.41 -2.60 12.72
N GLY A 42 -10.26 -1.28 12.67
CA GLY A 42 -9.89 -0.46 13.83
C GLY A 42 -8.47 -0.69 14.33
N LEU A 43 -7.58 -1.25 13.51
CA LEU A 43 -6.22 -1.60 13.93
C LEU A 43 -5.24 -0.45 13.69
N THR A 44 -4.40 -0.18 14.68
CA THR A 44 -3.18 0.62 14.49
C THR A 44 -2.12 -0.17 13.71
N GLN A 45 -1.12 0.53 13.17
CA GLN A 45 0.02 -0.13 12.54
C GLN A 45 0.78 -1.06 13.51
N LYS A 46 0.84 -0.68 14.80
CA LYS A 46 1.50 -1.47 15.84
C LYS A 46 0.74 -2.77 16.12
N GLU A 47 -0.58 -2.70 16.20
CA GLU A 47 -1.42 -3.89 16.42
C GLU A 47 -1.39 -4.84 15.23
N LEU A 48 -1.45 -4.32 14.00
CA LEU A 48 -1.27 -5.16 12.82
C LEU A 48 0.11 -5.83 12.83
N ALA A 49 1.17 -5.08 13.19
CA ALA A 49 2.51 -5.63 13.27
C ALA A 49 2.61 -6.77 14.28
N SER A 50 2.04 -6.60 15.48
CA SER A 50 1.96 -7.65 16.50
C SER A 50 1.20 -8.87 15.99
N LYS A 51 0.07 -8.68 15.29
CA LYS A 51 -0.78 -9.77 14.79
C LYS A 51 -0.08 -10.64 13.73
N ILE A 52 0.84 -10.07 12.95
CA ILE A 52 1.59 -10.80 11.91
C ILE A 52 3.03 -11.16 12.32
N GLY A 53 3.43 -10.85 13.55
CA GLY A 53 4.78 -11.14 14.06
C GLY A 53 5.87 -10.31 13.38
N THR A 54 5.68 -9.00 13.23
CA THR A 54 6.69 -8.07 12.68
C THR A 54 6.81 -6.79 13.50
N LYS A 55 7.69 -5.87 13.10
CA LYS A 55 7.87 -4.55 13.72
C LYS A 55 6.91 -3.53 13.10
N GLN A 56 6.43 -2.56 13.89
CA GLN A 56 5.62 -1.44 13.39
C GLN A 56 6.32 -0.69 12.24
N SER A 57 7.65 -0.56 12.29
CA SER A 57 8.45 0.06 11.21
C SER A 57 8.38 -0.71 9.89
N ALA A 58 8.14 -2.03 9.91
CA ALA A 58 7.91 -2.80 8.69
C ALA A 58 6.54 -2.48 8.09
N ILE A 59 5.48 -2.39 8.92
CA ILE A 59 4.14 -1.95 8.47
C ILE A 59 4.19 -0.53 7.93
N SER A 60 4.86 0.39 8.63
CA SER A 60 4.98 1.79 8.18
C SER A 60 5.66 1.91 6.81
N ARG A 61 6.78 1.21 6.60
CA ARG A 61 7.47 1.19 5.29
C ARG A 61 6.64 0.54 4.18
N PHE A 62 5.85 -0.47 4.53
CA PHE A 62 4.90 -1.08 3.60
C PHE A 62 3.80 -0.08 3.23
N GLU A 63 3.20 0.61 4.20
CA GLU A 63 2.12 1.58 3.98
C GLU A 63 2.57 2.87 3.27
N SER A 64 3.85 3.24 3.35
CA SER A 64 4.41 4.35 2.58
C SER A 64 4.62 4.03 1.10
N GLY A 65 4.49 2.76 0.69
CA GLY A 65 4.74 2.32 -0.69
C GLY A 65 6.21 2.37 -1.11
N THR A 66 7.14 2.51 -0.15
CA THR A 66 8.59 2.55 -0.41
C THR A 66 9.25 1.18 -0.26
N TYR A 67 8.47 0.14 -0.01
CA TYR A 67 8.93 -1.22 0.23
C TYR A 67 8.25 -2.16 -0.76
N ASN A 68 9.05 -3.01 -1.42
CA ASN A 68 8.54 -4.11 -2.24
C ASN A 68 8.34 -5.35 -1.33
N PRO A 69 7.10 -5.68 -0.93
CA PRO A 69 6.84 -6.77 -0.02
C PRO A 69 7.01 -8.13 -0.70
N THR A 70 7.48 -9.11 0.06
CA THR A 70 7.48 -10.50 -0.40
C THR A 70 6.05 -11.08 -0.37
N LEU A 71 5.78 -12.09 -1.20
CA LEU A 71 4.49 -12.78 -1.18
C LEU A 71 4.15 -13.33 0.22
N SER A 72 5.14 -13.89 0.93
CA SER A 72 4.97 -14.36 2.31
C SER A 72 4.52 -13.26 3.27
N PHE A 73 5.01 -12.03 3.11
CA PHE A 73 4.54 -10.89 3.90
C PHE A 73 3.07 -10.55 3.58
N LEU A 74 2.69 -10.61 2.30
CA LEU A 74 1.30 -10.39 1.88
C LEU A 74 0.36 -11.47 2.43
N GLU A 75 0.78 -12.73 2.43
CA GLU A 75 0.02 -13.84 3.01
C GLU A 75 -0.19 -13.65 4.51
N LYS A 76 0.84 -13.24 5.25
CA LYS A 76 0.70 -12.95 6.69
C LYS A 76 -0.33 -11.85 6.96
N ILE A 77 -0.31 -10.77 6.17
CA ILE A 77 -1.31 -9.70 6.25
C ILE A 77 -2.70 -10.22 5.92
N ALA A 78 -2.84 -10.99 4.82
CA ALA A 78 -4.11 -11.55 4.41
C ALA A 78 -4.70 -12.45 5.50
N ASN A 79 -3.88 -13.33 6.09
CA ASN A 79 -4.26 -14.19 7.22
C ASN A 79 -4.69 -13.37 8.44
N ALA A 80 -4.00 -12.27 8.76
CA ALA A 80 -4.42 -11.38 9.84
C ALA A 80 -5.81 -10.76 9.61
N PHE A 81 -6.25 -10.65 8.37
CA PHE A 81 -7.59 -10.16 8.02
C PHE A 81 -8.61 -11.26 7.71
N GLY A 82 -8.24 -12.55 7.81
CA GLY A 82 -9.09 -13.67 7.35
C GLY A 82 -9.33 -13.67 5.84
N ALA A 83 -8.38 -13.15 5.07
CA ALA A 83 -8.41 -13.05 3.61
C ALA A 83 -7.35 -13.97 2.98
N ARG A 84 -7.35 -14.05 1.64
CA ARG A 84 -6.33 -14.77 0.86
C ARG A 84 -5.77 -13.87 -0.23
N VAL A 85 -4.51 -14.09 -0.58
CA VAL A 85 -3.89 -13.45 -1.75
C VAL A 85 -4.29 -14.23 -2.99
N ILE A 86 -4.83 -13.54 -4.01
CA ILE A 86 -5.14 -14.12 -5.32
C ILE A 86 -4.40 -13.28 -6.36
N VAL A 87 -3.57 -13.94 -7.17
CA VAL A 87 -2.88 -13.31 -8.31
C VAL A 87 -3.51 -13.89 -9.57
N SER A 88 -4.06 -13.02 -10.42
CA SER A 88 -4.62 -13.40 -11.71
C SER A 88 -4.02 -12.53 -12.79
N LEU A 89 -3.59 -13.14 -13.89
CA LEU A 89 -3.18 -12.43 -15.10
C LEU A 89 -4.40 -12.31 -16.01
N LYS A 90 -4.66 -11.12 -16.53
CA LYS A 90 -5.69 -10.85 -17.53
C LYS A 90 -5.04 -10.29 -18.78
#